data_AF-A0A0K1S3E8-F1
#
_entry.id   AF-A0A0K1S3E8-F1
#
_cell.length_a   1.000
_cell.length_b   1.000
_cell.length_c   1.000
_cell.angle_alpha   90.00
_cell.angle_beta   90.00
_cell.angle_gamma   90.00
#
_symmetry.space_group_name_H-M   'P 1'
#
loop_
_entity.id
_entity.type
_entity.pdbx_description
1 polymer ?
#
loop_
_entity_poly.entity_id
_entity_poly.type
_entity_poly.pdbx_seq_one_letter_code
_entity_poly.pdbx_strand_id
1 'polypeptide(L)' 'MNDDNITRVKLDPQKASHGKTDWEKVEAMTEEEIDKAAEADSDCLPLSQQELNEFRRISIQTPIL' A
#
# COMPACT_ATOMS: atom_id res chain seq x y z
N MET A 1 -8.28 -14.77 23.11
CA MET A 1 -8.74 -13.38 22.92
C MET A 1 -10.17 -13.30 23.43
N ASN A 2 -10.48 -12.34 24.32
CA ASN A 2 -11.84 -12.12 24.82
C ASN A 2 -12.54 -11.02 24.02
N ASP A 3 -13.83 -11.21 23.72
CA ASP A 3 -14.61 -10.30 22.87
C ASP A 3 -14.82 -8.90 23.47
N ASP A 4 -14.65 -8.76 24.79
CA ASP A 4 -14.82 -7.50 25.53
C ASP A 4 -13.72 -6.47 25.23
N ASN A 5 -12.59 -6.90 24.63
CA ASN A 5 -11.47 -6.02 24.29
C ASN A 5 -11.54 -5.49 22.83
N ILE A 6 -12.63 -5.74 22.10
CA ILE A 6 -12.77 -5.36 20.70
C ILE A 6 -13.59 -4.07 20.57
N THR A 7 -12.92 -2.97 20.20
CA THR A 7 -13.59 -1.74 19.79
C THR A 7 -14.10 -1.87 18.36
N ARG A 8 -15.42 -1.89 18.16
CA ARG A 8 -16.05 -1.94 16.83
C ARG A 8 -16.40 -0.52 16.39
N VAL A 9 -15.74 -0.03 15.34
CA VAL A 9 -15.98 1.29 14.75
C VAL A 9 -16.78 1.13 13.47
N LYS A 10 -17.90 1.84 13.34
CA LYS A 10 -18.62 1.98 12.06
C LYS A 10 -18.08 3.20 11.34
N LEU A 11 -17.47 3.00 10.17
CA LEU A 11 -17.01 4.10 9.31
C LEU A 11 -18.23 4.77 8.66
N ASP A 12 -18.29 6.09 8.72
CA ASP A 12 -19.28 6.90 8.02
C ASP A 12 -18.85 7.07 6.55
N PRO A 13 -19.60 6.54 5.57
CA PRO A 13 -19.25 6.67 4.15
C PRO A 13 -19.20 8.13 3.67
N GLN A 14 -19.92 9.03 4.31
CA GLN A 14 -19.94 10.46 3.97
C GLN A 14 -18.76 11.22 4.56
N LYS A 15 -18.02 10.60 5.49
CA LYS A 15 -16.80 11.13 6.12
C LYS A 15 -15.65 10.16 5.94
N ALA A 16 -15.48 9.66 4.72
CA ALA A 16 -14.31 8.88 4.37
C ALA A 16 -13.06 9.68 4.72
N SER A 17 -12.12 9.06 5.43
CA SER A 17 -10.81 9.67 5.63
C SER A 17 -10.12 9.73 4.28
N HIS A 18 -9.92 10.93 3.75
CA HIS A 18 -9.09 11.12 2.58
C HIS A 18 -7.62 11.04 2.98
N GLY A 19 -6.81 10.35 2.18
CA GLY A 19 -5.37 10.38 2.32
C GLY A 19 -4.87 11.83 2.23
N LYS A 20 -3.82 12.16 3.00
CA LYS A 20 -3.19 13.49 2.95
C LYS A 20 -2.17 13.62 1.81
N THR A 21 -2.05 12.60 0.97
CA THR A 21 -1.11 12.55 -0.14
C THR A 21 -1.48 13.60 -1.18
N ASP A 22 -0.51 14.44 -1.53
CA ASP A 22 -0.62 15.42 -2.60
C ASP A 22 -0.37 14.73 -3.95
N TRP A 23 -1.45 14.30 -4.59
CA TRP A 23 -1.38 13.54 -5.85
C TRP A 23 -0.94 14.39 -7.04
N GLU A 24 -1.28 15.68 -7.07
CA GLU A 24 -0.81 16.60 -8.13
C GLU A 24 0.71 16.72 -8.11
N LYS A 25 1.28 16.82 -6.90
CA LYS A 25 2.74 16.82 -6.73
C LYS A 25 3.37 15.52 -7.20
N VAL A 26 2.78 14.37 -6.88
CA VAL A 26 3.30 13.05 -7.29
C VAL A 26 3.27 12.90 -8.81
N GLU A 27 2.17 13.28 -9.47
CA GLU A 27 2.04 13.21 -10.93
C GLU A 27 3.05 14.09 -11.68
N ALA A 28 3.52 15.17 -11.05
CA ALA A 28 4.53 16.06 -11.63
C ALA A 28 5.97 15.56 -11.45
N MET A 29 6.22 14.52 -10.64
CA MET A 29 7.55 13.97 -10.42
C MET A 29 7.99 13.05 -11.56
N THR A 30 9.29 13.06 -11.83
CA THR A 30 9.94 12.02 -12.64
C THR A 30 10.09 10.73 -11.84
N GLU A 31 10.28 9.60 -12.55
CA GLU A 31 10.52 8.30 -11.91
C GLU A 31 11.75 8.35 -10.99
N GLU A 32 12.82 9.04 -11.41
CA GLU A 32 14.03 9.18 -10.59
C GLU A 32 13.80 10.01 -9.31
N GLU A 33 12.85 10.95 -9.33
CA GLU A 33 12.47 11.72 -8.16
C GLU A 33 11.58 10.91 -7.21
N ILE A 34 10.69 10.08 -7.77
CA ILE A 34 9.87 9.13 -7.01
C ILE A 34 10.77 8.13 -6.28
N ASP A 35 11.74 7.52 -6.97
CA ASP A 35 12.67 6.56 -6.39
C ASP A 35 13.45 7.17 -5.23
N LYS A 36 14.01 8.38 -5.42
CA LYS A 36 14.73 9.10 -4.35
C LYS A 36 13.82 9.45 -3.17
N ALA A 37 12.56 9.81 -3.43
CA ALA A 37 11.61 10.10 -2.36
C ALA A 37 11.29 8.85 -1.55
N ALA A 38 11.13 7.69 -2.21
CA ALA A 38 10.92 6.40 -1.55
C ALA A 38 12.15 5.96 -0.74
N GLU A 39 13.36 6.11 -1.28
CA GLU A 39 14.62 5.80 -0.56
C GLU A 39 14.85 6.70 0.66
N ALA A 40 14.37 7.95 0.61
CA ALA A 40 14.46 8.87 1.73
C ALA A 40 13.48 8.55 2.87
N ASP A 41 12.43 7.77 2.60
CA ASP A 41 11.45 7.36 3.59
C ASP A 41 11.87 6.07 4.32
N SER A 42 12.36 6.23 5.55
CA SER A 42 12.86 5.12 6.36
C SER A 42 11.79 4.09 6.74
N ASP A 43 10.50 4.45 6.72
CA ASP A 43 9.42 3.54 7.10
C ASP A 43 8.85 2.75 5.92
N CYS A 44 9.13 3.19 4.69
CA CYS A 44 8.57 2.65 3.45
C CYS A 44 9.63 2.50 2.36
N LEU A 45 10.78 1.92 2.72
CA LEU A 45 11.86 1.69 1.76
C LEU A 45 11.43 0.74 0.63
N PRO A 46 11.89 0.98 -0.61
CA PRO A 46 11.67 0.06 -1.72
C PRO A 46 12.38 -1.27 -1.47
N LEU A 47 11.78 -2.36 -1.95
CA LEU A 47 12.38 -3.69 -1.89
C LEU A 47 13.60 -3.76 -2.82
N SER A 48 14.61 -4.51 -2.39
CA SER A 48 15.74 -4.82 -3.24
C SER A 48 15.32 -5.71 -4.43
N GLN A 49 16.12 -5.66 -5.50
CA GLN A 49 15.89 -6.53 -6.66
C GLN A 49 15.90 -8.02 -6.30
N GLN A 50 16.68 -8.41 -5.29
CA GLN A 50 16.73 -9.79 -4.81
C GLN A 50 15.39 -10.20 -4.19
N GLU A 51 14.86 -9.39 -3.28
CA GLU A 51 13.55 -9.61 -2.65
C GLU A 51 12.43 -9.63 -3.68
N LEU A 52 12.45 -8.72 -4.65
CA LEU A 52 11.46 -8.69 -5.74
C LEU A 52 11.47 -9.97 -6.59
N ASN A 53 12.65 -10.57 -6.82
CA ASN A 53 12.79 -11.80 -7.60
C ASN A 53 12.22 -13.05 -6.88
N GLU A 54 12.01 -12.98 -5.57
CA GLU A 54 11.42 -14.07 -4.79
C GLU A 54 9.90 -14.16 -5.00
N PHE A 55 9.24 -13.08 -5.44
CA PHE A 55 7.80 -13.08 -5.67
C PHE A 55 7.42 -14.06 -6.79
N ARG A 56 6.36 -14.84 -6.53
CA ARG A 56 5.78 -15.80 -7.47
C ARG A 56 4.39 -15.31 -7.85
N ARG A 57 4.07 -15.35 -9.16
CA ARG A 57 2.69 -15.12 -9.61
C ARG A 57 1.78 -16.19 -9.01
N ILE A 58 0.69 -15.78 -8.40
CA ILE A 58 -0.38 -16.71 -8.04
C ILE A 58 -1.03 -17.21 -9.33
N SER A 59 -1.09 -18.53 -9.52
CA SER A 59 -1.93 -19.11 -10.56
C SER A 59 -3.36 -19.19 -10.01
N ILE A 60 -4.27 -18.44 -10.63
CA ILE A 60 -5.70 -18.58 -10.32
C ILE A 60 -6.14 -19.86 -11.02
N GLN A 61 -6.16 -20.99 -10.30
CA GLN A 61 -6.87 -22.17 -10.79
C GLN A 61 -8.37 -21.85 -10.73
N THR A 62 -8.98 -21.60 -11.89
CA THR A 62 -10.42 -21.44 -11.99
C THR A 62 -11.07 -22.75 -11.51
N PRO A 63 -11.92 -22.76 -10.46
CA PRO A 63 -12.69 -23.96 -10.16
C PRO A 63 -13.63 -24.22 -11.33
N ILE A 64 -13.49 -25.41 -11.94
CA ILE A 64 -14.43 -25.91 -12.95
C ILE A 64 -15.74 -26.16 -12.21
N LEU A 65 -16.80 -25.46 -12.62
CA LEU A 65 -18.17 -25.63 -12.14
C LEU A 65 -18.72 -27.02 -12.47
#